data_AF-A0A6G8I757-F1
#
_entry.id   AF-A0A6G8I757-F1
#
_cell.length_a   1.000
_cell.length_b   1.000
_cell.length_c   1.000
_cell.angle_alpha   90.00
_cell.angle_beta   90.00
_cell.angle_gamma   90.00
#
_symmetry.space_group_name_H-M   'P 1'
#
loop_
_entity.id
_entity.type
_entity.pdbx_description
1 polymer ?
#
loop_
_entity_poly.entity_id
_entity_poly.type
_entity_poly.pdbx_seq_one_letter_code
_entity_poly.pdbx_strand_id
1 'polypeptide(L)'
;MTQSSIQLNTTPPYSGADAVDDTNKALQTIATDFAGTTDPAGLDGCGPYCTWADTANGLLKRRNAADTAWVVEGELFQYKANRNGDGTQNFNVASLNGGQLAGFRNKIINGNPVINQRGVSGTVTLAAGEYGHDRWKAGSGGCTYTFNTVENITTITISSGTLMQIIEGVNLMSGQHVLSWQGTAQGRVDSGSYGNSGEVLGTAVGGTNQAVEFSTGTLSLVQYESGTVPTLFEFRGFFEETLCFRYSELVNGYAISTLGEVSIVEFKAKKRGTPSYSGLVLSSGSGAVFSAVPNTSVATASNPQGCYGIIQSAVNSVQAYFRLFIDAEL
;
A
#
# COMPACT_ATOMS: atom_id res chain seq x y z
N MET A 1 62.74 9.22 10.52
CA MET A 1 63.63 8.76 9.43
C MET A 1 64.40 9.97 8.97
N THR A 2 65.69 10.06 9.25
CA THR A 2 66.56 11.11 8.68
C THR A 2 67.02 10.62 7.31
N GLN A 3 66.50 11.23 6.25
CA GLN A 3 66.95 10.95 4.89
C GLN A 3 68.35 11.54 4.73
N SER A 4 69.34 10.69 4.47
CA SER A 4 70.69 11.16 4.12
C SER A 4 70.62 12.01 2.86
N SER A 5 71.42 13.08 2.80
CA SER A 5 71.52 13.96 1.63
C SER A 5 71.98 13.19 0.39
N ILE A 6 71.32 13.42 -0.74
CA ILE A 6 71.79 12.94 -2.05
C ILE A 6 73.09 13.71 -2.35
N GLN A 7 74.22 13.00 -2.37
CA GLN A 7 75.54 13.56 -2.66
C GLN A 7 76.03 12.93 -3.96
N LEU A 8 76.43 13.75 -4.93
CA LEU A 8 77.23 13.29 -6.07
C LEU A 8 78.61 12.84 -5.57
N ASN A 9 79.23 11.88 -6.22
CA ASN A 9 80.58 11.46 -5.88
C ASN A 9 81.55 12.64 -6.08
N THR A 10 82.25 13.03 -5.01
CA THR A 10 83.21 14.15 -5.03
C THR A 10 84.66 13.69 -5.16
N THR A 11 84.91 12.38 -5.27
CA THR A 11 86.26 11.79 -5.34
C THR A 11 86.75 11.75 -6.78
N PRO A 12 87.82 12.49 -7.14
CA PRO A 12 88.35 12.46 -8.50
C PRO A 12 89.06 11.14 -8.85
N PRO A 13 89.09 10.75 -10.14
CA PRO A 13 88.42 11.42 -11.26
C PRO A 13 86.94 11.03 -11.33
N TYR A 14 86.05 12.02 -11.24
CA TYR A 14 84.63 11.86 -11.53
C TYR A 14 84.37 12.52 -12.87
N SER A 15 84.16 11.70 -13.91
CA SER A 15 84.01 12.23 -15.26
C SER A 15 82.66 12.95 -15.39
N GLY A 16 82.58 13.91 -16.31
CA GLY A 16 81.32 14.59 -16.60
C GLY A 16 80.22 13.62 -17.09
N ALA A 17 80.60 12.48 -17.68
CA ALA A 17 79.66 11.44 -18.09
C ALA A 17 79.07 10.71 -16.87
N ASP A 18 79.91 10.36 -15.89
CA ASP A 18 79.47 9.69 -14.66
C ASP A 18 78.54 10.61 -13.83
N ALA A 19 78.81 11.92 -13.82
CA ALA A 19 77.96 12.93 -13.18
C ALA A 19 76.57 13.01 -13.81
N VAL A 20 76.49 12.93 -15.15
CA VAL A 20 75.22 12.94 -15.88
C VAL A 20 74.45 11.64 -15.62
N ASP A 21 75.12 10.49 -15.62
CA ASP A 21 74.49 9.19 -15.35
C ASP A 21 73.93 9.08 -13.94
N ASP A 22 74.67 9.55 -12.92
CA ASP A 22 74.19 9.54 -11.54
C ASP A 22 73.07 10.56 -11.30
N THR A 23 73.11 11.71 -11.97
CA THR A 23 72.01 12.68 -11.95
C THR A 23 70.75 12.08 -12.59
N ASN A 24 70.89 11.39 -13.72
CA ASN A 24 69.77 10.73 -14.40
C ASN A 24 69.17 9.61 -13.55
N LYS A 25 70.01 8.80 -12.87
CA LYS A 25 69.54 7.78 -11.92
C LYS A 25 68.79 8.39 -10.74
N ALA A 26 69.28 9.51 -10.19
CA ALA A 26 68.61 10.22 -9.10
C ALA A 26 67.29 10.89 -9.53
N LEU A 27 67.20 11.35 -10.78
CA LEU A 27 65.98 11.92 -11.35
C LEU A 27 64.93 10.85 -11.65
N GLN A 28 65.35 9.65 -12.07
CA GLN A 28 64.46 8.52 -12.32
C GLN A 28 63.72 8.07 -11.04
N THR A 29 64.33 8.20 -9.87
CA THR A 29 63.67 7.93 -8.58
C THR A 29 62.58 8.93 -8.19
N ILE A 30 62.47 10.07 -8.90
CA ILE A 30 61.45 11.11 -8.65
C ILE A 30 60.15 10.80 -9.40
N ALA A 31 60.19 9.96 -10.44
CA ALA A 31 58.98 9.52 -11.16
C ALA A 31 58.31 8.35 -10.42
N THR A 32 57.60 8.65 -9.33
CA THR A 32 56.98 7.62 -8.47
C THR A 32 55.60 7.17 -8.92
N ASP A 33 55.03 7.78 -9.96
CA ASP A 33 53.60 7.64 -10.28
C ASP A 33 53.44 7.11 -11.71
N PHE A 34 53.21 5.81 -11.83
CA PHE A 34 52.92 5.13 -13.08
C PHE A 34 51.41 5.03 -13.30
N ALA A 35 50.94 5.00 -14.55
CA ALA A 35 49.55 4.76 -14.89
C ALA A 35 49.40 3.97 -16.19
N GLY A 36 48.45 3.04 -16.24
CA GLY A 36 48.18 2.26 -17.45
C GLY A 36 47.63 0.86 -17.16
N THR A 37 47.35 0.11 -18.22
CA THR A 37 46.75 -1.23 -18.16
C THR A 37 47.77 -2.36 -18.00
N THR A 38 49.06 -2.06 -18.16
CA THR A 38 50.15 -3.04 -18.14
C THR A 38 51.07 -2.79 -16.96
N ASP A 39 51.52 -3.86 -16.30
CA ASP A 39 52.42 -3.80 -15.14
C ASP A 39 53.74 -3.06 -15.49
N PRO A 40 54.05 -1.94 -14.81
CA PRO A 40 55.24 -1.14 -15.08
C PRO A 40 56.51 -1.66 -14.39
N ALA A 41 56.49 -2.81 -13.70
CA ALA A 41 57.63 -3.33 -12.94
C ALA A 41 58.91 -3.55 -13.77
N GLY A 42 58.80 -3.66 -15.09
CA GLY A 42 59.95 -3.77 -16.01
C GLY A 42 60.37 -2.45 -16.66
N LEU A 43 59.74 -1.32 -16.31
CA LEU A 43 60.07 -0.01 -16.87
C LEU A 43 61.14 0.68 -16.03
N ASP A 44 62.04 1.39 -16.72
CA ASP A 44 63.05 2.22 -16.07
C ASP A 44 62.37 3.25 -15.15
N GLY A 45 62.75 3.25 -13.87
CA GLY A 45 62.21 4.14 -12.85
C GLY A 45 61.16 3.53 -11.90
N CYS A 46 60.62 2.33 -12.17
CA CYS A 46 59.75 1.65 -11.19
C CYS A 46 60.58 0.78 -10.24
N GLY A 47 60.90 1.31 -9.06
CA GLY A 47 61.60 0.58 -7.99
C GLY A 47 60.72 0.34 -6.76
N PRO A 48 61.30 -0.12 -5.64
CA PRO A 48 60.58 -0.25 -4.37
C PRO A 48 59.78 1.01 -4.06
N TYR A 49 58.51 0.83 -3.67
CA TYR A 49 57.58 1.90 -3.35
C TYR A 49 57.09 2.77 -4.52
N CYS A 50 57.42 2.48 -5.79
CA CYS A 50 56.72 3.10 -6.93
C CYS A 50 55.22 2.81 -6.82
N THR A 51 54.38 3.81 -7.13
CA THR A 51 52.94 3.67 -7.20
C THR A 51 52.51 3.47 -8.65
N TRP A 52 51.46 2.68 -8.85
CA TRP A 52 50.88 2.40 -10.14
C TRP A 52 49.37 2.49 -10.07
N ALA A 53 48.82 3.38 -10.89
CA ALA A 53 47.43 3.40 -11.26
C ALA A 53 47.14 2.33 -12.32
N ASP A 54 46.80 1.13 -11.86
CA ASP A 54 46.35 0.01 -12.68
C ASP A 54 44.94 0.29 -13.22
N THR A 55 44.88 0.87 -14.42
CA THR A 55 43.61 1.21 -15.07
C THR A 55 42.90 0.01 -15.68
N ALA A 56 43.55 -1.15 -15.78
CA ALA A 56 42.91 -2.39 -16.20
C ALA A 56 42.03 -2.98 -15.08
N ASN A 57 42.49 -2.86 -13.84
CA ASN A 57 41.79 -3.41 -12.67
C ASN A 57 41.15 -2.33 -11.78
N GLY A 58 41.37 -1.04 -12.08
CA GLY A 58 40.81 0.06 -11.29
C GLY A 58 41.45 0.22 -9.92
N LEU A 59 42.71 -0.20 -9.74
CA LEU A 59 43.39 -0.27 -8.44
C LEU A 59 44.60 0.66 -8.39
N LEU A 60 44.79 1.30 -7.22
CA LEU A 60 46.03 1.95 -6.87
C LEU A 60 46.91 0.92 -6.17
N LYS A 61 48.09 0.65 -6.74
CA LYS A 61 49.04 -0.34 -6.24
C LYS A 61 50.37 0.33 -5.92
N ARG A 62 51.10 -0.19 -4.93
CA ARG A 62 52.48 0.22 -4.61
C ARG A 62 53.41 -0.98 -4.59
N ARG A 63 54.61 -0.83 -5.14
CA ARG A 63 55.65 -1.86 -5.13
C ARG A 63 56.16 -2.09 -3.70
N ASN A 64 56.30 -3.34 -3.27
CA ASN A 64 56.77 -3.65 -1.92
C ASN A 64 58.24 -3.22 -1.71
N ALA A 65 58.67 -3.21 -0.44
CA ALA A 65 60.04 -2.84 -0.06
C ALA A 65 61.14 -3.69 -0.72
N ALA A 66 60.80 -4.93 -1.05
CA ALA A 66 61.71 -5.91 -1.66
C ALA A 66 61.67 -5.92 -3.20
N ASP A 67 60.89 -5.03 -3.82
CA ASP A 67 60.71 -4.91 -5.28
C ASP A 67 60.28 -6.20 -6.01
N THR A 68 59.53 -7.06 -5.32
CA THR A 68 59.14 -8.39 -5.83
C THR A 68 57.64 -8.54 -6.07
N ALA A 69 56.83 -7.62 -5.53
CA ALA A 69 55.38 -7.72 -5.64
C ALA A 69 54.68 -6.35 -5.52
N TRP A 70 53.45 -6.29 -6.01
CA TRP A 70 52.53 -5.16 -5.84
C TRP A 70 51.63 -5.36 -4.62
N VAL A 71 51.53 -4.32 -3.79
CA VAL A 71 50.58 -4.22 -2.67
C VAL A 71 49.45 -3.29 -3.09
N VAL A 72 48.20 -3.71 -2.92
CA VAL A 72 47.04 -2.86 -3.21
C VAL A 72 46.89 -1.83 -2.09
N GLU A 73 46.84 -0.55 -2.45
CA GLU A 73 46.69 0.57 -1.50
C GLU A 73 45.27 1.15 -1.51
N GLY A 74 44.55 0.98 -2.62
CA GLY A 74 43.16 1.43 -2.75
C GLY A 74 42.58 1.21 -4.15
N GLU A 75 41.40 1.77 -4.38
CA GLU A 75 40.75 1.84 -5.69
C GLU A 75 41.07 3.20 -6.34
N LEU A 76 41.28 3.23 -7.67
CA LEU A 76 41.66 4.43 -8.40
C LEU A 76 40.55 5.48 -8.48
N PHE A 77 39.35 5.00 -8.73
CA PHE A 77 38.16 5.83 -8.67
C PHE A 77 37.41 5.36 -7.44
N GLN A 78 37.35 6.20 -6.40
CA GLN A 78 36.38 6.01 -5.32
C GLN A 78 34.99 6.23 -5.91
N TYR A 79 34.47 5.25 -6.65
CA TYR A 79 33.08 5.25 -7.07
C TYR A 79 32.25 4.54 -6.01
N LYS A 80 32.26 5.08 -4.79
CA LYS A 80 31.21 4.74 -3.83
C LYS A 80 29.96 5.51 -4.23
N ALA A 81 29.15 4.87 -5.09
CA ALA A 81 27.74 5.12 -5.42
C ALA A 81 27.37 6.59 -5.71
N ASN A 82 26.93 7.00 -6.89
CA ASN A 82 25.70 6.55 -7.56
C ASN A 82 25.62 7.38 -8.88
N ARG A 83 25.91 6.82 -10.05
CA ARG A 83 25.47 7.42 -11.33
C ARG A 83 24.57 6.39 -11.98
N ASN A 84 23.27 6.64 -11.89
CA ASN A 84 22.24 6.01 -12.71
C ASN A 84 21.92 4.55 -12.35
N GLY A 85 21.23 4.34 -11.23
CA GLY A 85 20.25 3.25 -11.11
C GLY A 85 20.80 1.82 -11.11
N ASP A 86 21.97 1.59 -10.52
CA ASP A 86 22.46 0.22 -10.29
C ASP A 86 21.71 -0.41 -9.10
N GLY A 87 21.09 -1.56 -9.35
CA GLY A 87 20.23 -2.35 -8.46
C GLY A 87 20.97 -3.03 -7.32
N THR A 88 21.94 -2.35 -6.72
CA THR A 88 22.70 -2.81 -5.54
C THR A 88 22.39 -1.98 -4.29
N GLN A 89 21.29 -1.22 -4.31
CA GLN A 89 20.43 -1.18 -3.13
C GLN A 89 19.42 -2.29 -3.32
N ASN A 90 19.42 -3.26 -2.40
CA ASN A 90 18.33 -4.22 -2.29
C ASN A 90 17.07 -3.48 -1.84
N PHE A 91 16.50 -2.63 -2.71
CA PHE A 91 15.07 -2.38 -2.73
C PHE A 91 14.49 -3.73 -3.10
N ASN A 92 14.33 -4.58 -2.08
CA ASN A 92 13.75 -5.89 -2.22
C ASN A 92 12.48 -5.66 -3.04
N VAL A 93 12.44 -6.07 -4.31
CA VAL A 93 11.37 -5.63 -5.24
C VAL A 93 9.99 -6.04 -4.69
N ALA A 94 9.98 -7.05 -3.82
CA ALA A 94 8.86 -7.43 -2.96
C ALA A 94 8.32 -6.31 -2.05
N SER A 95 9.17 -5.42 -1.50
CA SER A 95 8.74 -4.26 -0.69
C SER A 95 8.08 -3.15 -1.53
N LEU A 96 8.30 -3.13 -2.84
CA LEU A 96 7.63 -2.22 -3.77
C LEU A 96 6.34 -2.84 -4.33
N ASN A 97 6.41 -4.09 -4.79
CA ASN A 97 5.27 -4.82 -5.37
C ASN A 97 4.24 -5.30 -4.33
N GLY A 98 4.62 -5.35 -3.06
CA GLY A 98 3.73 -5.61 -1.92
C GLY A 98 3.64 -4.45 -0.94
N GLY A 99 4.23 -3.27 -1.24
CA GLY A 99 4.26 -2.11 -0.35
C GLY A 99 3.08 -1.15 -0.48
N GLN A 100 3.07 -0.09 0.33
CA GLN A 100 2.03 0.96 0.29
C GLN A 100 1.85 1.63 -1.09
N LEU A 101 2.85 1.54 -1.97
CA LEU A 101 2.83 2.12 -3.31
C LEU A 101 1.99 1.30 -4.32
N ALA A 102 1.68 0.04 -4.03
CA ALA A 102 0.92 -0.81 -4.95
C ALA A 102 -0.59 -0.48 -4.95
N GLY A 103 -1.13 0.07 -3.86
CA GLY A 103 -2.56 0.37 -3.69
C GLY A 103 -3.47 -0.87 -3.77
N PHE A 104 -4.63 -0.83 -3.10
CA PHE A 104 -5.66 -1.88 -3.14
C PHE A 104 -5.17 -3.30 -2.77
N ARG A 105 -4.19 -3.41 -1.88
CA ARG A 105 -3.72 -4.68 -1.30
C ARG A 105 -4.82 -5.26 -0.42
N ASN A 106 -5.41 -4.41 0.42
CA ASN A 106 -6.50 -4.80 1.29
C ASN A 106 -7.79 -5.07 0.49
N LYS A 107 -8.32 -6.29 0.61
CA LYS A 107 -9.57 -6.73 -0.02
C LYS A 107 -10.81 -6.48 0.83
N ILE A 108 -10.61 -6.15 2.11
CA ILE A 108 -11.66 -5.69 3.01
C ILE A 108 -12.01 -4.26 2.65
N ILE A 109 -13.29 -3.93 2.60
CA ILE A 109 -13.83 -2.57 2.49
C ILE A 109 -14.29 -2.13 3.88
N ASN A 110 -14.05 -0.88 4.22
CA ASN A 110 -14.26 -0.31 5.55
C ASN A 110 -13.51 -1.11 6.65
N GLY A 111 -12.25 -1.49 6.38
CA GLY A 111 -11.45 -2.32 7.29
C GLY A 111 -11.12 -1.64 8.62
N ASN A 112 -11.01 -0.31 8.59
CA ASN A 112 -11.23 0.53 9.76
C ASN A 112 -12.70 0.95 9.72
N PRO A 113 -13.60 0.41 10.55
CA PRO A 113 -15.06 0.54 10.42
C PRO A 113 -15.55 1.95 10.81
N VAL A 114 -15.01 2.98 10.15
CA VAL A 114 -15.31 4.40 10.38
C VAL A 114 -16.50 4.86 9.55
N ILE A 115 -16.75 4.23 8.40
CA ILE A 115 -17.88 4.56 7.54
C ILE A 115 -19.14 3.90 8.12
N ASN A 116 -20.14 4.73 8.40
CA ASN A 116 -21.40 4.36 9.03
C ASN A 116 -22.57 5.15 8.44
N GLN A 117 -22.84 4.92 7.16
CA GLN A 117 -23.94 5.53 6.42
C GLN A 117 -25.31 5.01 6.88
N ARG A 118 -25.33 3.84 7.55
CA ARG A 118 -26.53 3.28 8.21
C ARG A 118 -26.87 3.99 9.52
N GLY A 119 -25.95 4.77 10.09
CA GLY A 119 -26.18 5.55 11.30
C GLY A 119 -26.39 4.70 12.56
N VAL A 120 -25.80 3.49 12.62
CA VAL A 120 -25.86 2.68 13.85
C VAL A 120 -25.14 3.40 14.99
N SER A 121 -25.62 3.30 16.22
CA SER A 121 -25.06 4.01 17.37
C SER A 121 -25.24 3.23 18.67
N GLY A 122 -24.42 3.55 19.68
CA GLY A 122 -24.46 2.88 20.98
C GLY A 122 -24.19 1.37 20.88
N THR A 123 -25.05 0.57 21.52
CA THR A 123 -25.04 -0.89 21.39
C THR A 123 -25.80 -1.28 20.13
N VAL A 124 -25.09 -1.90 19.18
CA VAL A 124 -25.67 -2.43 17.95
C VAL A 124 -26.01 -3.90 18.17
N THR A 125 -27.25 -4.28 17.89
CA THR A 125 -27.72 -5.68 17.90
C THR A 125 -28.30 -6.00 16.54
N LEU A 126 -27.71 -6.98 15.87
CA LEU A 126 -28.02 -7.38 14.51
C LEU A 126 -28.54 -8.82 14.52
N ALA A 127 -29.65 -9.05 13.83
CA ALA A 127 -30.08 -10.41 13.51
C ALA A 127 -29.12 -11.04 12.48
N ALA A 128 -29.23 -12.35 12.26
CA ALA A 128 -28.36 -13.08 11.35
C ALA A 128 -28.39 -12.46 9.93
N GLY A 129 -27.22 -12.10 9.41
CA GLY A 129 -27.07 -11.48 8.09
C GLY A 129 -27.42 -10.00 8.01
N GLU A 130 -27.90 -9.35 9.08
CA GLU A 130 -28.17 -7.92 9.08
C GLU A 130 -26.87 -7.10 9.09
N TYR A 131 -26.90 -5.94 8.44
CA TYR A 131 -25.75 -5.05 8.27
C TYR A 131 -25.72 -3.94 9.33
N GLY A 132 -24.54 -3.68 9.87
CA GLY A 132 -24.26 -2.61 10.83
C GLY A 132 -23.47 -1.46 10.20
N HIS A 133 -22.19 -1.32 10.55
CA HIS A 133 -21.28 -0.45 9.79
C HIS A 133 -21.20 -0.91 8.33
N ASP A 134 -20.92 0.01 7.40
CA ASP A 134 -20.93 -0.30 5.97
C ASP A 134 -20.05 -1.52 5.65
N ARG A 135 -20.61 -2.47 4.88
CA ARG A 135 -20.05 -3.78 4.51
C ARG A 135 -19.93 -4.83 5.59
N TRP A 136 -20.15 -4.49 6.85
CA TRP A 136 -20.07 -5.41 7.96
C TRP A 136 -21.47 -5.91 8.34
N LYS A 137 -21.62 -7.23 8.36
CA LYS A 137 -22.88 -7.89 8.75
C LYS A 137 -22.67 -8.90 9.86
N ALA A 138 -23.76 -9.25 10.53
CA ALA A 138 -23.75 -10.33 11.49
C ALA A 138 -23.58 -11.69 10.81
N GLY A 139 -22.86 -12.60 11.47
CA GLY A 139 -22.82 -14.00 11.06
C GLY A 139 -24.15 -14.73 11.31
N SER A 140 -24.13 -16.05 11.16
CA SER A 140 -25.33 -16.90 11.20
C SER A 140 -26.10 -16.88 12.52
N GLY A 141 -25.45 -16.53 13.64
CA GLY A 141 -26.05 -16.42 14.97
C GLY A 141 -26.49 -15.00 15.36
N GLY A 142 -26.37 -14.01 14.46
CA GLY A 142 -26.49 -12.60 14.83
C GLY A 142 -25.19 -12.04 15.44
N CYS A 143 -25.23 -10.77 15.85
CA CYS A 143 -24.09 -10.08 16.42
C CYS A 143 -24.54 -8.95 17.36
N THR A 144 -23.87 -8.82 18.50
CA THR A 144 -23.98 -7.64 19.35
C THR A 144 -22.61 -7.02 19.54
N TYR A 145 -22.50 -5.71 19.31
CA TYR A 145 -21.26 -4.99 19.51
C TYR A 145 -21.48 -3.53 19.93
N THR A 146 -20.45 -2.95 20.53
CA THR A 146 -20.30 -1.50 20.71
C THR A 146 -19.10 -1.02 19.93
N PHE A 147 -18.93 0.31 19.81
CA PHE A 147 -17.78 0.87 19.12
C PHE A 147 -17.36 2.20 19.73
N ASN A 148 -16.07 2.50 19.56
CA ASN A 148 -15.49 3.77 19.95
C ASN A 148 -14.43 4.19 18.93
N THR A 149 -14.35 5.48 18.63
CA THR A 149 -13.39 6.03 17.69
C THR A 149 -12.42 6.94 18.43
N VAL A 150 -11.13 6.60 18.37
CA VAL A 150 -10.04 7.39 18.96
C VAL A 150 -8.95 7.50 17.91
N GLU A 151 -8.38 8.69 17.73
CA GLU A 151 -7.30 8.93 16.76
C GLU A 151 -7.63 8.43 15.33
N ASN A 152 -8.90 8.58 14.94
CA ASN A 152 -9.44 8.13 13.65
C ASN A 152 -9.41 6.59 13.44
N ILE A 153 -9.27 5.81 14.52
CA ILE A 153 -9.41 4.35 14.51
C ILE A 153 -10.70 3.99 15.24
N THR A 154 -11.62 3.35 14.52
CA THR A 154 -12.87 2.83 15.10
C THR A 154 -12.64 1.40 15.54
N THR A 155 -12.72 1.18 16.86
CA THR A 155 -12.61 -0.14 17.45
C THR A 155 -13.99 -0.67 17.78
N ILE A 156 -14.34 -1.80 17.18
CA ILE A 156 -15.55 -2.57 17.47
C ILE A 156 -15.25 -3.50 18.65
N THR A 157 -16.14 -3.58 19.63
CA THR A 157 -16.11 -4.57 20.71
C THR A 157 -17.29 -5.53 20.53
N ILE A 158 -17.04 -6.72 20.02
CA ILE A 158 -18.04 -7.77 19.80
C ILE A 158 -18.27 -8.49 21.13
N SER A 159 -19.47 -8.34 21.68
CA SER A 159 -19.86 -8.95 22.96
C SER A 159 -20.61 -10.26 22.80
N SER A 160 -21.24 -10.49 21.64
CA SER A 160 -21.94 -11.74 21.34
C SER A 160 -22.01 -11.97 19.82
N GLY A 161 -22.07 -13.24 19.42
CA GLY A 161 -22.14 -13.64 18.02
C GLY A 161 -20.85 -13.37 17.25
N THR A 162 -20.98 -13.09 15.96
CA THR A 162 -19.85 -12.85 15.06
C THR A 162 -20.12 -11.71 14.09
N LEU A 163 -19.09 -10.94 13.75
CA LEU A 163 -19.15 -9.92 12.72
C LEU A 163 -18.35 -10.39 11.50
N MET A 164 -18.91 -10.25 10.31
CA MET A 164 -18.30 -10.75 9.08
C MET A 164 -18.37 -9.74 7.94
N GLN A 165 -17.50 -9.93 6.96
CA GLN A 165 -17.57 -9.26 5.68
C GLN A 165 -17.44 -10.26 4.55
N ILE A 166 -18.30 -10.13 3.54
CA ILE A 166 -18.19 -10.88 2.29
C ILE A 166 -17.34 -10.08 1.31
N ILE A 167 -16.18 -10.63 0.98
CA ILE A 167 -15.31 -10.13 -0.08
C ILE A 167 -15.80 -10.73 -1.39
N GLU A 168 -16.05 -9.87 -2.37
CA GLU A 168 -16.50 -10.33 -3.67
C GLU A 168 -15.38 -11.01 -4.45
N GLY A 169 -15.69 -12.10 -5.13
CA GLY A 169 -14.73 -12.85 -5.91
C GLY A 169 -14.08 -12.06 -7.04
N VAL A 170 -14.75 -11.03 -7.56
CA VAL A 170 -14.18 -10.10 -8.54
C VAL A 170 -12.99 -9.31 -7.98
N ASN A 171 -12.91 -9.15 -6.66
CA ASN A 171 -11.81 -8.48 -5.98
C ASN A 171 -10.70 -9.45 -5.54
N LEU A 172 -10.89 -10.76 -5.79
CA LEU A 172 -9.98 -11.81 -5.38
C LEU A 172 -9.26 -12.41 -6.57
N MET A 173 -7.96 -12.61 -6.40
CA MET A 173 -7.13 -13.40 -7.32
C MET A 173 -6.93 -14.79 -6.71
N SER A 174 -6.72 -15.81 -7.54
CA SER A 174 -6.43 -17.15 -7.02
C SER A 174 -5.10 -17.16 -6.25
N GLY A 175 -5.07 -17.79 -5.08
CA GLY A 175 -3.86 -17.91 -4.27
C GLY A 175 -4.11 -17.76 -2.78
N GLN A 176 -3.06 -17.95 -1.99
CA GLN A 176 -3.12 -17.73 -0.55
C GLN A 176 -3.28 -16.25 -0.23
N HIS A 177 -4.10 -15.97 0.77
CA HIS A 177 -4.30 -14.65 1.34
C HIS A 177 -4.22 -14.76 2.87
N VAL A 178 -3.68 -13.73 3.49
CA VAL A 178 -3.53 -13.63 4.95
C VAL A 178 -4.50 -12.60 5.50
N LEU A 179 -5.12 -12.95 6.62
CA LEU A 179 -6.02 -12.08 7.38
C LEU A 179 -5.29 -11.53 8.61
N SER A 180 -5.28 -10.21 8.76
CA SER A 180 -4.73 -9.50 9.90
C SER A 180 -5.66 -8.37 10.36
N TRP A 181 -5.56 -8.00 11.63
CA TRP A 181 -6.33 -6.95 12.29
C TRP A 181 -5.64 -6.51 13.58
N GLN A 182 -6.15 -5.45 14.20
CA GLN A 182 -5.83 -5.08 15.57
C GLN A 182 -7.00 -5.44 16.50
N GLY A 183 -6.68 -5.99 17.68
CA GLY A 183 -7.67 -6.37 18.69
C GLY A 183 -7.57 -7.83 19.13
N THR A 184 -8.52 -8.24 19.97
CA THR A 184 -8.52 -9.55 20.65
C THR A 184 -9.48 -10.58 20.07
N ALA A 185 -10.36 -10.18 19.14
CA ALA A 185 -11.23 -11.13 18.45
C ALA A 185 -10.39 -12.16 17.69
N GLN A 186 -10.86 -13.40 17.61
CA GLN A 186 -10.29 -14.39 16.70
C GLN A 186 -10.99 -14.28 15.34
N GLY A 187 -10.23 -14.46 14.26
CA GLY A 187 -10.73 -14.39 12.89
C GLY A 187 -10.72 -15.75 12.21
N ARG A 188 -11.55 -15.93 11.19
CA ARG A 188 -11.48 -17.05 10.25
C ARG A 188 -11.79 -16.59 8.83
N VAL A 189 -11.39 -17.40 7.85
CA VAL A 189 -11.82 -17.28 6.45
C VAL A 189 -12.74 -18.44 6.12
N ASP A 190 -13.90 -18.14 5.53
CA ASP A 190 -14.96 -19.09 5.19
C ASP A 190 -15.28 -20.03 6.36
N SER A 191 -15.32 -21.34 6.12
CA SER A 191 -15.51 -22.37 7.15
C SER A 191 -14.21 -22.81 7.83
N GLY A 192 -13.14 -22.03 7.72
CA GLY A 192 -11.84 -22.32 8.33
C GLY A 192 -11.87 -22.24 9.86
N SER A 193 -10.74 -22.63 10.47
CA SER A 193 -10.55 -22.52 11.91
C SER A 193 -10.35 -21.06 12.34
N TYR A 194 -10.83 -20.73 13.54
CA TYR A 194 -10.50 -19.46 14.17
C TYR A 194 -9.03 -19.43 14.59
N GLY A 195 -8.39 -18.30 14.34
CA GLY A 195 -6.99 -18.04 14.71
C GLY A 195 -6.75 -16.59 15.08
N ASN A 196 -5.50 -16.27 15.43
CA ASN A 196 -5.11 -14.91 15.78
C ASN A 196 -4.74 -14.10 14.53
N SER A 197 -4.65 -12.79 14.73
CA SER A 197 -4.25 -11.84 13.67
C SER A 197 -2.92 -12.23 13.04
N GLY A 198 -2.89 -12.30 11.70
CA GLY A 198 -1.70 -12.63 10.93
C GLY A 198 -1.41 -14.13 10.80
N GLU A 199 -2.12 -14.99 11.52
CA GLU A 199 -1.96 -16.46 11.46
C GLU A 199 -3.04 -17.12 10.58
N VAL A 200 -4.14 -16.42 10.32
CA VAL A 200 -5.29 -16.94 9.57
C VAL A 200 -5.03 -16.81 8.07
N LEU A 201 -4.98 -17.94 7.37
CA LEU A 201 -4.83 -18.02 5.92
C LEU A 201 -6.14 -18.47 5.26
N GLY A 202 -6.47 -17.85 4.14
CA GLY A 202 -7.48 -18.34 3.21
C GLY A 202 -6.86 -18.68 1.85
N THR A 203 -7.44 -19.67 1.17
CA THR A 203 -7.08 -19.97 -0.22
C THR A 203 -8.17 -19.43 -1.12
N ALA A 204 -7.93 -18.27 -1.71
CA ALA A 204 -8.87 -17.65 -2.62
C ALA A 204 -8.86 -18.36 -3.96
N VAL A 205 -10.05 -18.48 -4.56
CA VAL A 205 -10.24 -18.82 -5.97
C VAL A 205 -10.79 -17.58 -6.65
N GLY A 206 -10.07 -17.07 -7.65
CA GLY A 206 -10.48 -15.86 -8.36
C GLY A 206 -11.91 -15.97 -8.91
N GLY A 207 -12.71 -14.93 -8.71
CA GLY A 207 -14.13 -14.93 -9.09
C GLY A 207 -15.08 -15.57 -8.06
N THR A 208 -14.58 -16.21 -7.00
CA THR A 208 -15.41 -16.78 -5.93
C THR A 208 -15.39 -15.89 -4.69
N ASN A 209 -16.56 -15.58 -4.14
CA ASN A 209 -16.66 -14.80 -2.91
C ASN A 209 -16.02 -15.54 -1.73
N GLN A 210 -15.45 -14.79 -0.80
CA GLN A 210 -15.00 -15.33 0.49
C GLN A 210 -15.55 -14.51 1.65
N ALA A 211 -15.77 -15.17 2.77
CA ALA A 211 -16.16 -14.54 4.01
C ALA A 211 -14.95 -14.42 4.94
N VAL A 212 -14.76 -13.25 5.55
CA VAL A 212 -13.94 -13.14 6.76
C VAL A 212 -14.87 -12.91 7.94
N GLU A 213 -14.63 -13.58 9.05
CA GLU A 213 -15.54 -13.59 10.20
C GLU A 213 -14.78 -13.56 11.51
N PHE A 214 -15.26 -12.74 12.44
CA PHE A 214 -14.61 -12.45 13.72
C PHE A 214 -15.53 -12.80 14.88
N SER A 215 -14.98 -13.49 15.88
CA SER A 215 -15.66 -13.85 17.11
C SER A 215 -15.76 -12.68 18.09
N THR A 216 -16.25 -12.95 19.30
CA THR A 216 -16.17 -12.02 20.43
C THR A 216 -14.76 -11.50 20.68
N GLY A 217 -14.63 -10.23 21.05
CA GLY A 217 -13.37 -9.53 21.27
C GLY A 217 -13.36 -8.15 20.62
N THR A 218 -12.19 -7.51 20.58
CA THR A 218 -12.02 -6.23 19.89
C THR A 218 -11.54 -6.40 18.45
N LEU A 219 -11.96 -5.49 17.57
CA LEU A 219 -11.66 -5.53 16.13
C LEU A 219 -11.49 -4.11 15.57
N SER A 220 -10.35 -3.85 14.95
CA SER A 220 -10.06 -2.65 14.15
C SER A 220 -9.00 -2.97 13.08
N LEU A 221 -8.85 -2.07 12.11
CA LEU A 221 -7.80 -2.13 11.08
C LEU A 221 -7.68 -3.50 10.38
N VAL A 222 -8.81 -4.04 9.93
CA VAL A 222 -8.88 -5.36 9.29
C VAL A 222 -8.31 -5.32 7.89
N GLN A 223 -7.35 -6.20 7.61
CA GLN A 223 -6.71 -6.39 6.33
C GLN A 223 -6.79 -7.84 5.87
N TYR A 224 -7.21 -8.03 4.63
CA TYR A 224 -7.10 -9.30 3.92
C TYR A 224 -6.35 -9.07 2.64
N GLU A 225 -5.20 -9.71 2.45
CA GLU A 225 -4.30 -9.42 1.33
C GLU A 225 -3.63 -10.69 0.81
N SER A 226 -3.18 -10.64 -0.44
CA SER A 226 -2.51 -11.77 -1.09
C SER A 226 -1.16 -12.08 -0.41
N GLY A 227 -0.86 -13.36 -0.24
CA GLY A 227 0.34 -13.86 0.39
C GLY A 227 0.06 -14.54 1.74
N THR A 228 1.14 -14.87 2.45
CA THR A 228 1.11 -15.55 3.75
C THR A 228 1.68 -14.71 4.89
N VAL A 229 2.19 -13.52 4.58
CA VAL A 229 2.83 -12.63 5.55
C VAL A 229 2.04 -11.34 5.61
N PRO A 230 1.48 -10.98 6.77
CA PRO A 230 0.68 -9.77 6.88
C PRO A 230 1.58 -8.54 6.77
N THR A 231 1.09 -7.53 6.06
CA THR A 231 1.68 -6.19 6.01
C THR A 231 0.91 -5.23 6.91
N LEU A 232 1.44 -4.01 7.08
CA LEU A 232 0.72 -2.96 7.81
C LEU A 232 -0.59 -2.60 7.11
N PHE A 233 -1.58 -2.22 7.92
CA PHE A 233 -2.91 -1.82 7.45
C PHE A 233 -2.81 -0.70 6.39
N GLU A 234 -3.50 -0.92 5.28
CA GLU A 234 -3.62 0.03 4.18
C GLU A 234 -4.79 1.00 4.42
N PHE A 235 -4.47 2.25 4.73
CA PHE A 235 -5.45 3.32 4.75
C PHE A 235 -5.79 3.78 3.34
N ARG A 236 -7.07 3.69 2.96
CA ARG A 236 -7.57 4.09 1.64
C ARG A 236 -8.42 5.37 1.66
N GLY A 237 -8.00 6.37 2.45
CA GLY A 237 -8.54 7.75 2.47
C GLY A 237 -9.98 7.93 1.98
N PHE A 238 -10.18 8.83 1.02
CA PHE A 238 -11.50 9.12 0.41
C PHE A 238 -12.01 8.00 -0.53
N PHE A 239 -11.13 7.13 -1.03
CA PHE A 239 -11.53 6.02 -1.90
C PHE A 239 -12.37 4.99 -1.15
N GLU A 240 -12.15 4.84 0.16
CA GLU A 240 -12.93 3.92 1.00
C GLU A 240 -14.43 4.23 0.97
N GLU A 241 -14.79 5.51 1.06
CA GLU A 241 -16.18 5.96 1.02
C GLU A 241 -16.83 5.68 -0.34
N THR A 242 -16.06 5.84 -1.43
CA THR A 242 -16.53 5.54 -2.78
C THR A 242 -16.80 4.05 -2.99
N LEU A 243 -15.98 3.17 -2.36
CA LEU A 243 -16.23 1.73 -2.37
C LEU A 243 -17.51 1.39 -1.61
N CYS A 244 -17.77 2.01 -0.46
CA CYS A 244 -18.99 1.82 0.32
C CYS A 244 -20.25 2.28 -0.44
N PHE A 245 -20.19 3.39 -1.19
CA PHE A 245 -21.32 3.87 -1.99
C PHE A 245 -21.82 2.86 -3.03
N ARG A 246 -21.03 1.87 -3.44
CA ARG A 246 -21.50 0.80 -4.32
C ARG A 246 -22.53 -0.12 -3.66
N TYR A 247 -22.54 -0.17 -2.33
CA TYR A 247 -23.34 -1.11 -1.54
C TYR A 247 -24.42 -0.41 -0.72
N SER A 248 -24.13 0.75 -0.16
CA SER A 248 -25.14 1.52 0.58
C SER A 248 -24.91 3.01 0.45
N GLU A 249 -25.99 3.79 0.40
CA GLU A 249 -25.89 5.23 0.60
C GLU A 249 -27.22 5.85 1.05
N LEU A 250 -27.10 7.01 1.70
CA LEU A 250 -28.21 7.93 1.86
C LEU A 250 -28.23 8.92 0.71
N VAL A 251 -29.36 9.01 0.02
CA VAL A 251 -29.59 10.00 -1.04
C VAL A 251 -30.68 10.95 -0.62
N ASN A 252 -30.48 12.24 -0.87
CA ASN A 252 -31.54 13.24 -0.76
C ASN A 252 -32.00 13.58 -2.18
N GLY A 253 -33.29 13.78 -2.36
CA GLY A 253 -33.84 14.20 -3.63
C GLY A 253 -35.00 15.17 -3.45
N TYR A 254 -35.47 15.65 -4.58
CA TYR A 254 -36.51 16.66 -4.67
C TYR A 254 -37.48 16.30 -5.79
N ALA A 255 -38.76 16.55 -5.54
CA ALA A 255 -39.86 16.24 -6.45
C ALA A 255 -40.83 17.45 -6.54
N ILE A 256 -41.18 17.87 -7.76
CA ILE A 256 -42.26 18.79 -8.13
C ILE A 256 -43.26 18.10 -9.09
N SER A 257 -44.46 17.76 -8.64
CA SER A 257 -45.50 17.25 -9.54
C SER A 257 -46.71 18.16 -9.59
N THR A 258 -47.27 18.40 -10.78
CA THR A 258 -48.66 18.91 -10.95
C THR A 258 -49.59 17.86 -11.58
N LEU A 259 -49.05 16.86 -12.31
CA LEU A 259 -49.78 15.74 -12.92
C LEU A 259 -48.87 14.51 -13.08
N GLY A 260 -48.49 13.84 -11.98
CA GLY A 260 -47.63 12.66 -12.00
C GLY A 260 -46.18 13.00 -12.33
N GLU A 261 -45.27 12.63 -11.44
CA GLU A 261 -43.85 12.98 -11.59
C GLU A 261 -42.98 11.74 -11.51
N VAL A 262 -41.95 11.75 -12.36
CA VAL A 262 -40.78 10.89 -12.34
C VAL A 262 -39.63 11.71 -11.77
N SER A 263 -39.23 11.44 -10.53
CA SER A 263 -38.00 12.01 -9.95
C SER A 263 -36.84 11.04 -10.18
N ILE A 264 -35.75 11.56 -10.75
CA ILE A 264 -34.52 10.81 -11.00
C ILE A 264 -33.59 11.06 -9.82
N VAL A 265 -33.21 9.99 -9.13
CA VAL A 265 -32.26 10.04 -8.02
C VAL A 265 -30.91 9.56 -8.53
N GLU A 266 -29.90 10.42 -8.51
CA GLU A 266 -28.53 10.03 -8.88
C GLU A 266 -27.81 9.34 -7.72
N PHE A 267 -27.19 8.20 -8.01
CA PHE A 267 -26.34 7.46 -7.09
C PHE A 267 -24.91 7.97 -7.18
N LYS A 268 -24.21 8.06 -6.04
CA LYS A 268 -22.81 8.48 -6.01
C LYS A 268 -21.86 7.49 -6.69
N ALA A 269 -22.29 6.23 -6.82
CA ALA A 269 -21.57 5.18 -7.53
C ALA A 269 -22.53 4.19 -8.17
N LYS A 270 -22.07 3.51 -9.24
CA LYS A 270 -22.75 2.35 -9.79
C LYS A 270 -22.93 1.29 -8.70
N LYS A 271 -24.17 0.84 -8.51
CA LYS A 271 -24.50 -0.13 -7.47
C LYS A 271 -23.99 -1.53 -7.81
N ARG A 272 -23.66 -2.28 -6.77
CA ARG A 272 -23.18 -3.67 -6.84
C ARG A 272 -24.23 -4.60 -7.45
N GLY A 273 -25.47 -4.48 -6.98
CA GLY A 273 -26.63 -5.22 -7.47
C GLY A 273 -27.83 -4.30 -7.66
N THR A 274 -29.01 -4.90 -7.83
CA THR A 274 -30.27 -4.15 -7.83
C THR A 274 -30.54 -3.62 -6.42
N PRO A 275 -30.56 -2.30 -6.22
CA PRO A 275 -30.78 -1.75 -4.88
C PRO A 275 -32.22 -1.94 -4.41
N SER A 276 -32.35 -2.20 -3.12
CA SER A 276 -33.57 -1.98 -2.34
C SER A 276 -33.55 -0.59 -1.71
N TYR A 277 -34.71 -0.11 -1.26
CA TYR A 277 -34.87 1.22 -0.68
C TYR A 277 -35.71 1.18 0.59
N SER A 278 -35.35 2.00 1.57
CA SER A 278 -36.08 2.16 2.82
C SER A 278 -35.97 3.60 3.36
N GLY A 279 -36.77 3.93 4.38
CA GLY A 279 -36.63 5.19 5.12
C GLY A 279 -37.08 6.45 4.38
N LEU A 280 -38.10 6.37 3.52
CA LEU A 280 -38.68 7.53 2.85
C LEU A 280 -39.24 8.54 3.87
N VAL A 281 -38.47 9.58 4.16
CA VAL A 281 -38.94 10.75 4.92
C VAL A 281 -39.28 11.84 3.93
N LEU A 282 -40.56 12.21 3.87
CA LEU A 282 -41.05 13.29 3.04
C LEU A 282 -41.25 14.55 3.89
N SER A 283 -40.69 15.68 3.46
CA SER A 283 -41.03 17.00 3.99
C SER A 283 -41.58 17.86 2.88
N SER A 284 -42.71 18.52 3.15
CA SER A 284 -43.36 19.40 2.18
C SER A 284 -43.18 20.86 2.56
N GLY A 285 -43.21 21.73 1.55
CA GLY A 285 -43.37 23.17 1.78
C GLY A 285 -44.69 23.52 2.48
N SER A 286 -44.77 24.75 3.01
CA SER A 286 -45.99 25.27 3.65
C SER A 286 -47.20 25.18 2.70
N GLY A 287 -48.29 24.57 3.16
CA GLY A 287 -49.56 24.42 2.41
C GLY A 287 -49.80 23.05 1.77
N ALA A 288 -48.90 22.09 1.92
CA ALA A 288 -49.05 20.74 1.39
C ALA A 288 -49.57 19.74 2.44
N VAL A 289 -50.53 18.91 2.05
CA VAL A 289 -51.08 17.84 2.89
C VAL A 289 -50.61 16.50 2.31
N PHE A 290 -49.77 15.77 3.06
CA PHE A 290 -49.49 14.37 2.75
C PHE A 290 -50.71 13.54 3.11
N SER A 291 -51.64 13.36 2.17
CA SER A 291 -52.54 12.21 2.26
C SER A 291 -51.65 11.00 2.02
N ALA A 292 -51.47 10.16 3.04
CA ALA A 292 -50.64 8.96 2.99
C ALA A 292 -50.91 8.23 1.67
N VAL A 293 -50.01 8.36 0.70
CA VAL A 293 -50.19 7.77 -0.63
C VAL A 293 -50.01 6.27 -0.43
N PRO A 294 -51.07 5.43 -0.46
CA PRO A 294 -50.95 4.01 -0.12
C PRO A 294 -50.25 3.18 -1.21
N ASN A 295 -49.76 3.86 -2.25
CA ASN A 295 -49.43 3.30 -3.56
C ASN A 295 -48.35 4.11 -4.28
N THR A 296 -47.33 4.59 -3.56
CA THR A 296 -46.03 4.87 -4.20
C THR A 296 -45.39 3.55 -4.63
N SER A 297 -45.74 3.08 -5.83
CA SER A 297 -44.91 2.11 -6.52
C SER A 297 -43.63 2.82 -6.93
N VAL A 298 -42.57 2.70 -6.13
CA VAL A 298 -41.22 3.04 -6.58
C VAL A 298 -40.91 2.06 -7.71
N ALA A 299 -41.07 2.51 -8.95
CA ALA A 299 -40.90 1.69 -10.13
C ALA A 299 -39.42 1.32 -10.27
N THR A 300 -39.14 0.04 -10.02
CA THR A 300 -37.95 -0.74 -10.40
C THR A 300 -36.80 0.06 -11.01
N ALA A 301 -35.72 0.26 -10.24
CA ALA A 301 -34.38 0.51 -10.76
C ALA A 301 -33.90 -0.77 -11.48
N SER A 302 -34.37 -1.01 -12.70
CA SER A 302 -34.04 -2.21 -13.48
C SER A 302 -32.64 -2.19 -14.07
N ASN A 303 -31.90 -1.09 -13.92
CA ASN A 303 -30.58 -0.95 -14.52
C ASN A 303 -29.46 -0.87 -13.47
N PRO A 304 -28.87 -2.01 -13.07
CA PRO A 304 -27.66 -2.03 -12.25
C PRO A 304 -26.46 -1.37 -12.94
N GLN A 305 -26.56 -1.00 -14.23
CA GLN A 305 -25.53 -0.25 -14.95
C GLN A 305 -25.70 1.27 -14.92
N GLY A 306 -26.84 1.79 -14.44
CA GLY A 306 -27.08 3.22 -14.30
C GLY A 306 -26.72 3.75 -12.91
N CYS A 307 -26.26 5.00 -12.84
CA CYS A 307 -26.11 5.72 -11.58
C CYS A 307 -27.42 6.42 -11.18
N TYR A 308 -28.59 5.82 -11.44
CA TYR A 308 -29.87 6.47 -11.14
C TYR A 308 -31.01 5.51 -10.75
N GLY A 309 -31.97 6.02 -9.99
CA GLY A 309 -33.27 5.38 -9.71
C GLY A 309 -34.44 6.30 -10.07
N ILE A 310 -35.64 5.74 -10.26
CA ILE A 310 -36.87 6.48 -10.61
C ILE A 310 -37.89 6.36 -9.48
N ILE A 311 -38.45 7.49 -9.04
CA ILE A 311 -39.57 7.54 -8.10
C ILE A 311 -40.78 8.12 -8.82
N GLN A 312 -41.92 7.42 -8.74
CA GLN A 312 -43.19 7.88 -9.29
C GLN A 312 -44.19 8.21 -8.18
N SER A 313 -44.77 9.41 -8.22
CA SER A 313 -45.86 9.84 -7.31
C SER A 313 -47.19 9.93 -8.05
N ALA A 314 -48.28 9.48 -7.41
CA ALA A 314 -49.57 9.27 -8.07
C ALA A 314 -50.63 10.37 -7.83
N VAL A 315 -50.44 11.41 -7.01
CA VAL A 315 -51.50 12.43 -6.83
C VAL A 315 -51.02 13.82 -6.40
N ASN A 316 -51.57 14.84 -7.09
CA ASN A 316 -51.73 16.28 -6.81
C ASN A 316 -50.61 17.06 -6.06
N SER A 317 -49.89 17.89 -6.83
CA SER A 317 -49.37 19.22 -6.46
C SER A 317 -48.69 19.40 -5.10
N VAL A 318 -47.45 18.92 -4.94
CA VAL A 318 -46.57 19.24 -3.81
C VAL A 318 -45.09 19.28 -4.23
N GLN A 319 -44.36 20.32 -3.79
CA GLN A 319 -42.90 20.29 -3.72
C GLN A 319 -42.48 19.46 -2.48
N ALA A 320 -41.82 18.33 -2.69
CA ALA A 320 -41.39 17.45 -1.61
C ALA A 320 -39.87 17.25 -1.64
N TYR A 321 -39.25 17.41 -0.49
CA TYR A 321 -37.91 16.89 -0.26
C TYR A 321 -38.03 15.49 0.31
N PHE A 322 -37.20 14.58 -0.17
CA PHE A 322 -37.13 13.24 0.37
C PHE A 322 -35.70 12.83 0.70
N ARG A 323 -35.58 11.94 1.68
CA ARG A 323 -34.36 11.17 1.94
C ARG A 323 -34.68 9.69 1.78
N LEU A 324 -33.79 8.97 1.11
CA LEU A 324 -33.88 7.53 0.91
C LEU A 324 -32.59 6.87 1.37
N PHE A 325 -32.74 5.73 2.03
CA PHE A 325 -31.64 4.80 2.22
C PHE A 325 -31.68 3.78 1.08
N ILE A 326 -30.55 3.66 0.37
CA ILE A 326 -30.36 2.75 -0.75
C ILE A 326 -29.45 1.62 -0.28
N ASP A 327 -29.89 0.38 -0.44
CA ASP A 327 -29.14 -0.82 -0.03
C ASP A 327 -29.04 -1.83 -1.17
N ALA A 328 -27.81 -2.10 -1.62
CA ALA A 328 -27.42 -3.05 -2.65
C ALA A 328 -26.44 -4.10 -2.11
N GLU A 329 -26.48 -4.41 -0.81
CA GLU A 329 -25.66 -5.44 -0.17
C GLU A 329 -26.09 -6.87 -0.53
N LEU A 330 -27.33 -7.06 -0.99
CA LEU A 330 -27.91 -8.34 -1.39
C LEU A 330 -27.42 -8.77 -2.78
#